data_AF-A0A2Z4RS19-F1
#
_entry.id   AF-A0A2Z4RS19-F1
#
_cell.length_a   1.000
_cell.length_b   1.000
_cell.length_c   1.000
_cell.angle_alpha   90.00
_cell.angle_beta   90.00
_cell.angle_gamma   90.00
#
_symmetry.space_group_name_H-M   'P 1'
#
loop_
_entity.id
_entity.type
_entity.pdbx_description
1 polymer ?
#
loop_
_entity_poly.entity_id
_entity_poly.type
_entity_poly.pdbx_seq_one_letter_code
_entity_poly.pdbx_strand_id
1 'polypeptide(L)'
;MTEFEKNIEKIRSMINNGGSSSEWFAQAYISWYRTGERRLVSLAGVERLDSGNMQLFWTMINLRRGRDWSEMALYELERYAVEKWKIVGID
;
A
#
# COMPACT_ATOMS: atom_id res chain seq x y z
N MET A 1 -12.32 13.95 -8.74
CA MET A 1 -11.36 13.05 -8.11
C MET A 1 -10.70 13.75 -6.92
N THR A 2 -10.96 13.26 -5.71
CA THR A 2 -10.43 13.79 -4.45
C THR A 2 -8.92 13.56 -4.35
N GLU A 3 -8.26 14.20 -3.38
CA GLU A 3 -6.83 13.93 -3.11
C GLU A 3 -6.60 12.48 -2.66
N PHE A 4 -7.53 11.93 -1.87
CA PHE A 4 -7.51 10.53 -1.46
C PHE A 4 -7.55 9.59 -2.67
N GLU A 5 -8.52 9.77 -3.58
CA GLU A 5 -8.65 8.94 -4.80
C GLU A 5 -7.39 9.03 -5.68
N LYS A 6 -6.80 10.23 -5.83
CA LYS A 6 -5.53 10.42 -6.54
C LYS A 6 -4.39 9.61 -5.90
N ASN A 7 -4.33 9.58 -4.58
CA ASN A 7 -3.28 8.88 -3.85
C ASN A 7 -3.47 7.35 -3.90
N ILE A 8 -4.71 6.87 -3.87
CA ILE A 8 -5.04 5.45 -4.08
C ILE A 8 -4.57 5.00 -5.47
N GLU A 9 -4.88 5.76 -6.52
CA GLU A 9 -4.45 5.40 -7.88
C GLU A 9 -2.93 5.40 -8.06
N LYS A 10 -2.22 6.34 -7.41
CA LYS A 10 -0.75 6.33 -7.41
C LYS A 10 -0.18 5.07 -6.73
N ILE A 11 -0.74 4.68 -5.58
CA ILE A 11 -0.32 3.48 -4.87
C ILE A 11 -0.62 2.23 -5.70
N ARG A 12 -1.83 2.14 -6.28
CA ARG A 12 -2.22 1.06 -7.16
C ARG A 12 -1.27 0.91 -8.35
N SER A 13 -0.91 2.04 -8.97
CA SER A 13 0.06 2.08 -10.07
C SER A 13 1.44 1.55 -9.63
N MET A 14 1.92 1.95 -8.45
CA MET A 14 3.18 1.43 -7.91
C MET A 14 3.13 -0.08 -7.67
N ILE A 15 2.03 -0.60 -7.11
CA ILE A 15 1.82 -2.05 -6.93
C ILE A 15 1.78 -2.77 -8.29
N ASN A 16 1.29 -2.12 -9.35
CA ASN A 16 1.16 -2.72 -10.68
C ASN A 16 2.46 -2.78 -11.48
N ASN A 17 3.39 -1.84 -11.27
CA ASN A 17 4.63 -1.68 -12.07
C ASN A 17 5.52 -2.94 -12.10
N GLY A 18 5.40 -3.82 -11.11
CA GLY A 18 6.14 -5.09 -11.04
C GLY A 18 7.57 -4.93 -10.51
N GLY A 19 8.24 -6.06 -10.30
CA GLY A 19 9.55 -6.11 -9.65
C GLY A 19 9.49 -6.09 -8.13
N SER A 20 10.67 -6.22 -7.50
CA SER A 20 10.80 -6.41 -6.06
C SER A 20 10.32 -5.21 -5.22
N SER A 21 10.49 -3.98 -5.72
CA SER A 21 10.00 -2.78 -5.03
C SER A 21 8.48 -2.72 -4.98
N SER A 22 7.80 -3.08 -6.06
CA SER A 22 6.33 -3.14 -6.11
C SER A 22 5.76 -4.24 -5.23
N GLU A 23 6.42 -5.41 -5.20
CA GLU A 23 6.07 -6.50 -4.30
C GLU A 23 6.19 -6.08 -2.83
N TRP A 24 7.33 -5.48 -2.46
CA TRP A 24 7.56 -4.98 -1.11
C TRP A 24 6.52 -3.92 -0.74
N PHE A 25 6.20 -2.99 -1.65
CA PHE A 25 5.21 -1.94 -1.41
C PHE A 25 3.81 -2.53 -1.19
N ALA A 26 3.43 -3.56 -1.95
CA ALA A 26 2.17 -4.27 -1.77
C ALA A 26 2.07 -4.92 -0.38
N GLN A 27 3.14 -5.61 0.05
CA GLN A 27 3.19 -6.22 1.38
C GLN A 27 3.20 -5.17 2.51
N ALA A 28 3.87 -4.03 2.29
CA ALA A 28 3.91 -2.91 3.23
C ALA A 28 2.52 -2.26 3.36
N TYR A 29 1.82 -2.08 2.25
CA TYR A 29 0.45 -1.58 2.22
C TYR A 29 -0.50 -2.47 3.04
N ILE A 30 -0.49 -3.79 2.79
CA ILE A 30 -1.35 -4.73 3.52
C ILE A 30 -1.03 -4.72 5.02
N SER A 31 0.26 -4.70 5.36
CA SER A 31 0.71 -4.64 6.77
C SER A 31 0.27 -3.34 7.47
N TRP A 32 0.18 -2.24 6.74
CA TRP A 32 -0.34 -0.96 7.25
C TRP A 32 -1.87 -0.97 7.35
N TYR A 33 -2.56 -1.52 6.36
CA TYR A 33 -4.03 -1.56 6.29
C TYR A 33 -4.62 -2.43 7.41
N ARG A 34 -4.10 -3.65 7.57
CA ARG A 34 -4.54 -4.63 8.58
C ARG A 34 -3.90 -4.40 9.95
N THR A 35 -4.16 -3.24 10.54
CA THR A 35 -3.65 -2.91 11.87
C THR A 35 -4.11 -3.94 12.92
N GLY A 36 -3.17 -4.69 13.50
CA GLY A 36 -3.44 -5.70 14.53
C GLY A 36 -3.14 -7.14 14.12
N GLU A 37 -2.88 -7.38 12.84
CA GLU A 37 -2.51 -8.70 12.31
C GLU A 37 -0.99 -8.88 12.16
N ARG A 38 -0.58 -10.11 11.80
CA ARG A 38 0.83 -10.43 11.53
C ARG A 38 1.32 -9.57 10.35
N ARG A 39 2.32 -8.72 10.61
CA ARG A 39 2.96 -7.91 9.56
C ARG A 39 3.63 -8.83 8.53
N LEU A 40 3.31 -8.63 7.25
CA LEU A 40 3.88 -9.39 6.13
C LEU A 40 5.30 -8.97 5.81
N VAL A 41 5.64 -7.70 6.09
CA VAL A 41 7.00 -7.16 5.96
C VAL A 41 7.41 -6.35 7.17
N SER A 42 8.71 -6.35 7.43
CA SER A 42 9.32 -5.31 8.25
C SER A 42 9.30 -4.00 7.48
N LEU A 43 8.88 -2.92 8.15
CA LEU A 43 9.01 -1.55 7.63
C LEU A 43 10.49 -1.15 7.46
N ALA A 44 11.44 -1.93 8.00
CA ALA A 44 12.88 -1.79 7.78
C ALA A 44 13.35 -2.30 6.40
N GLY A 45 12.47 -2.38 5.40
CA GLY A 45 12.84 -2.51 3.99
C GLY A 45 12.70 -1.20 3.20
N VAL A 46 12.32 -0.11 3.90
CA VAL A 46 12.05 1.20 3.31
C VAL A 46 13.30 1.85 2.72
N GLU A 47 14.50 1.45 3.19
CA GLU A 47 15.79 1.86 2.65
C GLU A 47 16.03 1.41 1.20
N ARG A 48 15.23 0.45 0.72
CA ARG A 48 15.28 -0.03 -0.67
C ARG A 48 14.49 0.86 -1.63
N LEU A 49 13.74 1.84 -1.12
CA LEU A 49 12.97 2.77 -1.93
C LEU A 49 13.83 3.94 -2.39
N ASP A 50 13.72 4.31 -3.67
CA ASP A 50 14.17 5.62 -4.13
C ASP A 50 13.31 6.75 -3.53
N SER A 51 13.73 8.00 -3.76
CA SER A 51 13.07 9.18 -3.20
C SER A 51 11.60 9.33 -3.61
N GLY A 52 11.23 8.91 -4.82
CA GLY A 52 9.85 8.96 -5.31
C GLY A 52 8.97 7.92 -4.62
N ASN A 53 9.47 6.70 -4.52
CA ASN A 53 8.80 5.60 -3.83
C ASN A 53 8.70 5.84 -2.32
N MET A 54 9.70 6.49 -1.72
CA MET A 54 9.67 6.94 -0.33
C MET A 54 8.55 7.95 -0.08
N GLN A 55 8.38 8.94 -0.97
CA GLN A 55 7.29 9.92 -0.84
C GLN A 55 5.91 9.26 -0.95
N LEU A 56 5.78 8.26 -1.83
CA LEU A 56 4.54 7.50 -1.96
C LEU A 56 4.25 6.64 -0.72
N PHE A 57 5.28 6.04 -0.13
CA PHE A 57 5.15 5.33 1.14
C PHE A 57 4.68 6.25 2.27
N TRP A 58 5.25 7.46 2.40
CA TRP A 58 4.76 8.43 3.38
C TRP A 58 3.31 8.85 3.11
N THR A 59 2.94 9.00 1.84
CA THR A 59 1.56 9.30 1.44
C THR A 59 0.62 8.20 1.91
N MET A 60 0.99 6.93 1.69
CA MET A 60 0.24 5.76 2.16
C MET A 60 0.01 5.79 3.67
N ILE A 61 1.06 5.99 4.47
CA ILE A 61 0.96 6.01 5.95
C ILE A 61 -0.01 7.09 6.45
N ASN A 62 -0.17 8.19 5.71
CA ASN A 62 -1.03 9.31 6.09
C ASN A 62 -2.44 9.28 5.49
N LEU A 63 -2.82 8.27 4.69
CA LEU A 63 -4.12 8.25 4.00
C LEU A 63 -5.32 8.44 4.94
N ARG A 64 -5.33 7.78 6.10
CA ARG A 64 -6.40 7.89 7.12
C ARG A 64 -6.44 9.23 7.85
N ARG A 65 -5.45 10.11 7.66
CA ARG A 65 -5.43 11.46 8.26
C ARG A 65 -6.15 12.51 7.39
N GLY A 66 -6.45 12.18 6.14
CA GLY A 66 -7.22 13.05 5.24
C GLY A 66 -8.70 13.14 5.65
N ARG A 67 -9.43 14.17 5.20
CA ARG A 67 -10.86 14.35 5.55
C ARG A 67 -11.81 13.42 4.79
N ASP A 68 -11.41 12.93 3.62
CA ASP A 68 -12.27 12.18 2.69
C ASP A 68 -11.75 10.76 2.42
N TRP A 69 -11.16 10.11 3.44
CA TRP A 69 -10.71 8.74 3.31
C TRP A 69 -11.90 7.77 3.23
N SER A 70 -11.74 6.68 2.47
CA SER A 70 -12.78 5.67 2.28
C SER A 70 -12.25 4.29 2.63
N GLU A 71 -12.86 3.63 3.63
CA GLU A 71 -12.52 2.26 4.02
C GLU A 71 -12.73 1.28 2.86
N MET A 72 -13.80 1.46 2.09
CA MET A 72 -14.10 0.61 0.92
C MET A 72 -12.99 0.69 -0.13
N ALA A 73 -12.49 1.89 -0.43
CA ALA A 73 -11.40 2.06 -1.39
C ALA A 73 -10.06 1.50 -0.87
N LEU A 74 -9.82 1.57 0.44
CA LEU A 74 -8.65 0.92 1.05
C LEU A 74 -8.77 -0.60 0.96
N TYR A 75 -9.93 -1.15 1.26
CA TYR A 75 -10.21 -2.59 1.14
C TYR A 75 -10.05 -3.07 -0.31
N GLU A 76 -10.60 -2.36 -1.29
CA GLU A 76 -10.43 -2.71 -2.71
C GLU A 76 -8.96 -2.71 -3.16
N LEU A 77 -8.17 -1.75 -2.68
CA LEU A 77 -6.74 -1.70 -2.95
C LEU A 77 -5.98 -2.86 -2.28
N GLU A 78 -6.38 -3.27 -1.09
CA GLU A 78 -5.85 -4.46 -0.43
C GLU A 78 -6.14 -5.72 -1.25
N ARG A 79 -7.41 -5.94 -1.64
CA ARG A 79 -7.80 -7.08 -2.48
C ARG A 79 -7.01 -7.12 -3.78
N TYR A 80 -6.82 -5.96 -4.42
CA TYR A 80 -5.99 -5.83 -5.61
C TYR A 80 -4.53 -6.25 -5.36
N ALA A 81 -3.94 -5.77 -4.26
CA ALA A 81 -2.55 -6.11 -3.89
C ALA A 81 -2.38 -7.62 -3.63
N VAL A 82 -3.32 -8.21 -2.90
CA VAL A 82 -3.34 -9.66 -2.60
C VAL A 82 -3.43 -10.48 -3.87
N GLU A 83 -4.34 -10.15 -4.78
CA GLU A 83 -4.53 -10.85 -6.03
C GLU A 83 -3.30 -10.71 -6.95
N LYS A 84 -2.80 -9.48 -7.14
CA LYS A 84 -1.67 -9.18 -8.02
C LYS A 84 -0.41 -9.95 -7.64
N TRP A 85 -0.15 -10.05 -6.33
CA TRP A 85 1.08 -10.62 -5.79
C TRP A 85 0.92 -12.02 -5.20
N LYS A 86 -0.28 -12.63 -5.33
CA LYS A 86 -0.62 -13.97 -4.81
C LYS A 86 -0.23 -14.13 -3.34
N ILE A 87 -0.50 -13.11 -2.53
CA ILE A 87 -0.13 -13.09 -1.12
C ILE A 87 -1.08 -14.03 -0.37
N VAL A 88 -0.52 -15.00 0.36
CA VAL A 88 -1.25 -16.03 1.09
C VAL A 88 -1.17 -15.80 2.60
N GLY A 89 -2.15 -16.33 3.35
CA GLY A 89 -2.15 -16.28 4.82
C GLY A 89 -2.62 -14.95 5.41
N ILE A 90 -3.55 -14.29 4.74
CA ILE A 90 -4.24 -13.07 5.17
C ILE A 90 -5.74 -13.36 5.12
N ASP A 91 -6.25 -13.93 6.21
CA ASP A 91 -7.66 -14.31 6.38
C ASP A 91 -8.48 -13.16 6.97
#